data_AF-A0AAW8TJC1-F1
#
_entry.id   AF-A0AAW8TJC1-F1
#
_cell.length_a   1.000
_cell.length_b   1.000
_cell.length_c   1.000
_cell.angle_alpha   90.00
_cell.angle_beta   90.00
_cell.angle_gamma   90.00
#
_symmetry.space_group_name_H-M   'P 1'
#
loop_
_entity.id
_entity.type
_entity.pdbx_description
1 polymer ?
#
loop_
_entity_poly.entity_id
_entity_poly.type
_entity_poly.pdbx_seq_one_letter_code
_entity_poly.pdbx_strand_id
1 'polypeptide(L)'
;MSENFKPIISNKNNKSSLQSKKVEIKGKTDFGRTSSITPINNTNTETIKKESITNPTAKDKRFSATLTQKVSPSVNLKMNTLRPFLGELENMPKATINEIVDLVIDSYVNTRLSTRQQEAFKAMYETQLKMLNK
;
A
#
# COMPACT_ATOMS: atom_id res chain seq x y z
N MET A 1 -11.09 49.05 -23.84
CA MET A 1 -10.44 48.06 -24.72
C MET A 1 -9.48 47.24 -23.90
N SER A 2 -9.60 45.91 -23.91
CA SER A 2 -8.74 44.99 -23.17
C SER A 2 -7.38 44.88 -23.84
N GLU A 3 -6.39 45.57 -23.29
CA GLU A 3 -4.97 45.43 -23.67
C GLU A 3 -4.50 44.01 -23.26
N ASN A 4 -4.33 43.13 -24.24
CA ASN A 4 -3.75 41.80 -24.03
C ASN A 4 -2.27 41.94 -23.69
N PHE A 5 -1.95 41.94 -22.40
CA PHE A 5 -0.57 41.99 -21.92
C PHE A 5 0.16 40.69 -22.30
N LYS A 6 1.05 40.78 -23.28
CA LYS A 6 1.98 39.69 -23.64
C LYS A 6 3.36 40.00 -23.05
N PRO A 7 3.99 39.05 -22.35
CA PRO A 7 5.33 39.26 -21.81
C PRO A 7 6.32 39.50 -22.96
N ILE A 8 7.17 40.51 -22.81
CA ILE A 8 8.15 40.95 -23.82
C ILE A 8 9.22 39.87 -24.08
N ILE A 9 9.41 38.93 -23.15
CA ILE A 9 10.46 37.90 -23.21
C ILE A 9 9.81 36.51 -23.30
N SER A 10 9.87 35.90 -24.48
CA SER A 10 9.52 34.49 -24.67
C SER A 10 10.76 33.62 -24.50
N ASN A 11 10.94 33.01 -23.33
CA ASN A 11 12.03 32.07 -23.10
C ASN A 11 11.74 30.73 -23.80
N LYS A 12 12.02 30.65 -25.11
CA LYS A 12 11.82 29.41 -25.88
C LYS A 12 12.90 28.35 -25.61
N ASN A 13 14.03 28.69 -24.99
CA ASN A 13 15.15 27.77 -24.76
C ASN A 13 15.81 27.96 -23.38
N ASN A 14 15.11 27.63 -22.29
CA ASN A 14 15.77 27.50 -20.98
C ASN A 14 16.21 26.05 -20.76
N LYS A 15 17.27 25.61 -21.45
CA LYS A 15 18.05 24.48 -20.94
C LYS A 15 18.85 25.03 -19.75
N SER A 16 18.34 24.81 -18.54
CA SER A 16 19.09 25.12 -17.32
C SER A 16 20.46 24.44 -17.38
N SER A 17 21.52 25.23 -17.43
CA SER A 17 22.91 24.75 -17.38
C SER A 17 23.40 24.56 -15.94
N LEU A 18 22.53 24.62 -14.94
CA LEU A 18 22.88 24.20 -13.59
C LEU A 18 22.92 22.67 -13.55
N GLN A 19 24.07 22.11 -13.94
CA GLN A 19 24.47 20.79 -13.47
C GLN A 19 24.39 20.83 -11.94
N SER A 20 23.42 20.13 -11.35
CA SER A 20 23.34 19.95 -9.92
C SER A 20 24.60 19.22 -9.47
N LYS A 21 25.64 19.96 -9.03
CA LYS A 21 26.83 19.36 -8.43
C LYS A 21 26.35 18.56 -7.22
N LYS A 22 26.36 17.24 -7.35
CA LYS A 22 26.11 16.32 -6.26
C LYS A 22 27.26 16.49 -5.27
N VAL A 23 26.99 17.16 -4.16
CA VAL A 23 27.97 17.29 -3.07
C VAL A 23 27.95 15.98 -2.28
N GLU A 24 29.04 15.24 -2.33
CA GLU A 24 29.24 14.10 -1.44
C GLU A 24 29.56 14.62 -0.04
N ILE A 25 28.60 14.44 0.87
CA ILE A 25 28.83 14.73 2.28
C ILE A 25 29.32 13.42 2.93
N LYS A 26 30.63 13.28 3.08
CA LYS A 26 31.23 12.24 3.94
C LYS A 26 30.98 12.60 5.41
N GLY A 27 30.57 11.62 6.21
CA GLY A 27 30.52 11.75 7.68
C GLY A 27 29.17 12.07 8.33
N LYS A 28 28.02 11.75 7.72
CA LYS A 28 26.70 11.96 8.37
C LYS A 28 26.37 10.94 9.47
N THR A 29 27.22 9.94 9.71
CA THR A 29 26.97 8.85 10.67
C THR A 29 28.22 8.41 11.44
N ASP A 30 29.22 9.28 11.61
CA ASP A 30 30.46 8.95 12.33
C ASP A 30 30.39 9.34 13.82
N PHE A 31 29.45 8.71 14.55
CA PHE A 31 29.42 8.73 16.02
C PHE A 31 30.02 7.45 16.64
N GLY A 32 30.69 6.62 15.84
CA GLY A 32 31.34 5.40 16.29
C GLY A 32 32.69 5.68 16.92
N ARG A 33 32.82 5.50 18.24
CA ARG A 33 34.13 5.37 18.88
C ARG A 33 34.78 4.06 18.41
N THR A 34 35.81 4.21 17.59
CA THR A 34 36.96 3.32 17.39
C THR A 34 36.74 1.82 17.70
N SER A 35 36.69 1.00 16.66
CA SER A 35 37.28 -0.33 16.69
C SER A 35 37.63 -0.77 15.27
N SER A 36 38.92 -0.82 14.98
CA SER A 36 39.54 -1.66 13.94
C SER A 36 39.16 -1.39 12.48
N ILE A 37 39.95 -0.53 11.82
CA ILE A 37 40.03 -0.44 10.35
C ILE A 37 40.86 -1.63 9.85
N THR A 38 40.24 -2.49 9.03
CA THR A 38 40.94 -3.32 8.04
C THR A 38 40.49 -2.87 6.65
N PRO A 39 41.42 -2.52 5.74
CA PRO A 39 41.04 -2.08 4.40
C PRO A 39 40.89 -3.32 3.50
N ILE A 40 39.69 -3.56 2.99
CA ILE A 40 39.51 -4.48 1.86
C ILE A 40 39.18 -3.65 0.64
N ASN A 41 40.21 -3.43 -0.18
CA ASN A 41 40.06 -3.11 -1.59
C ASN A 41 39.31 -4.26 -2.25
N ASN A 42 38.16 -3.99 -2.86
CA ASN A 42 37.71 -4.73 -4.02
C ASN A 42 36.84 -3.83 -4.91
N THR A 43 37.43 -3.49 -6.04
CA THR A 43 36.76 -3.04 -7.26
C THR A 43 35.68 -4.04 -7.64
N ASN A 44 34.41 -3.65 -7.55
CA ASN A 44 33.32 -4.25 -8.32
C ASN A 44 32.35 -3.14 -8.69
N THR A 45 32.34 -2.79 -9.98
CA THR A 45 31.28 -2.02 -10.60
C THR A 45 30.03 -2.88 -10.67
N GLU A 46 29.31 -2.97 -9.57
CA GLU A 46 27.93 -3.47 -9.59
C GLU A 46 27.04 -2.35 -10.09
N THR A 47 26.74 -2.41 -11.39
CA THR A 47 25.55 -1.78 -11.94
C THR A 47 24.37 -2.18 -11.06
N ILE A 48 23.88 -1.23 -10.25
CA ILE A 48 22.61 -1.34 -9.55
C ILE A 48 21.55 -1.48 -10.63
N LYS A 49 21.21 -2.73 -10.96
CA LYS A 49 19.99 -3.06 -11.66
C LYS A 49 18.88 -2.49 -10.79
N LYS A 50 18.33 -1.37 -11.24
CA LYS A 50 17.06 -0.80 -10.83
C LYS A 50 16.13 -1.97 -10.56
N GLU A 51 15.86 -2.24 -9.28
CA GLU A 51 14.93 -3.29 -8.88
C GLU A 51 13.67 -3.05 -9.69
N SER A 52 13.45 -3.95 -10.65
CA SER A 52 12.21 -4.01 -11.39
C SER A 52 11.14 -4.16 -10.34
N ILE A 53 10.33 -3.11 -10.20
CA ILE A 53 9.00 -3.08 -9.59
C ILE A 53 8.51 -4.52 -9.54
N THR A 54 8.55 -5.11 -8.34
CA THR A 54 8.03 -6.45 -8.08
C THR A 54 6.66 -6.51 -8.72
N ASN A 55 6.55 -7.32 -9.77
CA ASN A 55 5.28 -7.63 -10.41
C ASN A 55 4.25 -7.87 -9.30
N PRO A 56 3.06 -7.26 -9.33
CA PRO A 56 2.05 -7.51 -8.31
C PRO A 56 1.86 -9.02 -8.26
N THR A 57 2.22 -9.61 -7.13
CA THR A 57 1.98 -11.02 -6.85
C THR A 57 0.54 -11.29 -7.22
N ALA A 58 0.33 -12.29 -8.08
CA ALA A 58 -1.01 -12.63 -8.57
C ALA A 58 -1.95 -12.73 -7.36
N LYS A 59 -2.96 -11.87 -7.30
CA LYS A 59 -3.94 -11.87 -6.20
C LYS A 59 -4.50 -13.28 -6.09
N ASP A 60 -4.42 -13.86 -4.90
CA ASP A 60 -4.92 -15.22 -4.68
C ASP A 60 -6.41 -15.23 -5.01
N LYS A 61 -6.78 -16.13 -5.94
CA LYS A 61 -8.14 -16.23 -6.51
C LYS A 61 -9.18 -16.47 -5.42
N ARG A 62 -8.78 -17.05 -4.29
CA ARG A 62 -9.66 -17.32 -3.14
C ARG A 62 -10.25 -16.05 -2.52
N PHE A 63 -9.57 -14.92 -2.63
CA PHE A 63 -10.06 -13.63 -2.12
C PHE A 63 -10.82 -12.82 -3.16
N SER A 64 -11.01 -13.35 -4.37
CA SER A 64 -11.79 -12.70 -5.42
C SER A 64 -13.25 -13.13 -5.35
N ALA A 65 -14.17 -12.17 -5.57
CA ALA A 65 -15.60 -12.42 -5.59
C ALA A 65 -15.97 -13.38 -6.75
N THR A 66 -16.04 -14.67 -6.45
CA THR A 66 -16.27 -15.73 -7.45
C THR A 66 -17.69 -16.28 -7.37
N LEU A 67 -18.27 -16.36 -6.16
CA LEU A 67 -19.61 -16.91 -5.92
C LEU A 67 -20.55 -15.84 -5.36
N THR A 68 -21.76 -15.75 -5.92
CA THR A 68 -22.81 -14.85 -5.44
C THR A 68 -23.60 -15.51 -4.31
N GLN A 69 -23.74 -14.80 -3.19
CA GLN A 69 -24.58 -15.23 -2.06
C GLN A 69 -25.88 -14.41 -2.02
N LYS A 70 -27.01 -15.07 -1.72
CA LYS A 70 -28.29 -14.37 -1.54
C LYS A 70 -28.31 -13.70 -0.16
N VAL A 71 -28.60 -12.40 -0.14
CA VAL A 71 -28.79 -11.61 1.08
C VAL A 71 -30.21 -11.05 1.13
N SER A 72 -30.74 -10.82 2.33
CA SER A 72 -32.07 -10.24 2.49
C SER A 72 -32.09 -8.76 2.07
N PRO A 73 -33.23 -8.21 1.62
CA PRO A 73 -33.33 -6.82 1.21
C PRO A 73 -32.91 -5.83 2.31
N SER A 74 -33.27 -6.12 3.58
CA SER A 74 -32.89 -5.30 4.73
C SER A 74 -31.37 -5.29 4.96
N VAL A 75 -30.71 -6.44 4.84
CA VAL A 75 -29.25 -6.54 4.99
C VAL A 75 -28.55 -5.78 3.87
N ASN A 76 -29.01 -5.93 2.62
CA ASN A 76 -28.47 -5.18 1.49
C ASN A 76 -28.61 -3.66 1.69
N LEU A 77 -29.76 -3.21 2.18
CA LEU A 77 -29.99 -1.80 2.50
C LEU A 77 -28.99 -1.30 3.55
N LYS A 78 -28.82 -2.03 4.66
CA LYS A 78 -27.84 -1.67 5.71
C LYS A 78 -26.42 -1.54 5.17
N MET A 79 -25.99 -2.48 4.32
CA MET A 79 -24.67 -2.44 3.69
C MET A 79 -24.52 -1.23 2.78
N ASN A 80 -25.54 -0.90 1.98
CA ASN A 80 -25.51 0.27 1.10
C ASN A 80 -25.55 1.59 1.88
N THR A 81 -26.28 1.65 2.99
CA THR A 81 -26.27 2.82 3.88
C THR A 81 -24.96 2.99 4.62
N LEU A 82 -24.19 1.91 4.81
CA LEU A 82 -22.88 1.97 5.47
C LEU A 82 -21.79 2.52 4.54
N ARG A 83 -21.91 2.31 3.21
CA ARG A 83 -20.88 2.71 2.22
C ARG A 83 -20.35 4.14 2.37
N PRO A 84 -21.19 5.19 2.55
CA PRO A 84 -20.70 6.57 2.65
C PRO A 84 -19.81 6.79 3.88
N PHE A 85 -20.09 6.09 4.99
CA PHE A 85 -19.34 6.23 6.24
C PHE A 85 -17.99 5.51 6.24
N LEU A 86 -17.76 4.61 5.28
CA LEU A 86 -16.50 3.87 5.15
C LEU A 86 -15.48 4.60 4.29
N GLY A 87 -15.93 5.35 3.28
CA GLY A 87 -15.05 6.10 2.37
C GLY A 87 -14.24 7.19 3.07
N GLU A 88 -14.76 7.76 4.16
CA GLU A 88 -14.04 8.72 5.00
C GLU A 88 -12.94 8.08 5.85
N LEU A 89 -13.06 6.77 6.16
CA LEU A 89 -12.21 6.10 7.14
C LEU A 89 -10.92 5.52 6.53
N GLU A 90 -10.93 5.14 5.24
CA GLU A 90 -9.85 4.31 4.65
C GLU A 90 -9.26 4.81 3.32
N ASN A 91 -9.61 6.01 2.81
CA ASN A 91 -9.19 6.47 1.46
C ASN A 91 -9.53 5.47 0.33
N MET A 92 -10.43 4.52 0.56
CA MET A 92 -10.90 3.59 -0.47
C MET A 92 -12.08 4.25 -1.21
N PRO A 93 -11.91 4.62 -2.49
CA PRO A 93 -12.93 5.41 -3.20
C PRO A 93 -14.25 4.65 -3.39
N LYS A 94 -14.25 3.32 -3.34
CA LYS A 94 -15.45 2.45 -3.41
C LYS A 94 -15.21 1.11 -2.70
N ALA A 95 -15.53 1.03 -1.41
CA ALA A 95 -15.54 -0.25 -0.71
C ALA A 95 -16.54 -1.23 -1.39
N THR A 96 -16.05 -2.40 -1.74
CA THR A 96 -16.84 -3.52 -2.27
C THR A 96 -17.61 -4.20 -1.14
N ILE A 97 -18.69 -4.91 -1.47
CA ILE A 97 -19.51 -5.58 -0.45
C ILE A 97 -18.66 -6.58 0.36
N ASN A 98 -17.73 -7.28 -0.28
CA ASN A 98 -16.83 -8.21 0.39
C ASN A 98 -15.98 -7.51 1.46
N GLU A 99 -15.35 -6.39 1.12
CA GLU A 99 -14.54 -5.60 2.08
C GLU A 99 -15.39 -5.09 3.25
N ILE A 100 -16.64 -4.68 3.00
CA ILE A 100 -17.55 -4.25 4.07
C ILE A 100 -17.88 -5.42 5.00
N VAL A 101 -18.15 -6.60 4.45
CA VAL A 101 -18.43 -7.80 5.24
C VAL A 101 -17.21 -8.21 6.05
N ASP A 102 -16.03 -8.23 5.43
CA ASP A 102 -14.76 -8.56 6.09
C ASP A 102 -14.49 -7.61 7.25
N LEU A 103 -14.62 -6.30 7.03
CA LEU A 103 -14.45 -5.28 8.07
C LEU A 103 -15.42 -5.49 9.26
N VAL A 104 -16.68 -5.81 8.98
CA VAL A 104 -17.68 -6.06 10.03
C VAL A 104 -17.36 -7.33 10.81
N ILE A 105 -16.92 -8.39 10.12
CA ILE A 105 -16.50 -9.65 10.76
C ILE A 105 -15.27 -9.40 11.65
N ASP A 106 -14.25 -8.72 11.13
CA ASP A 106 -13.03 -8.40 11.87
C ASP A 106 -13.34 -7.52 13.08
N SER A 107 -14.19 -6.51 12.93
CA SER A 107 -14.64 -5.67 14.04
C SER A 107 -15.35 -6.50 15.12
N TYR A 108 -16.22 -7.44 14.74
CA TYR A 108 -16.90 -8.32 15.69
C TYR A 108 -15.92 -9.25 16.42
N VAL A 109 -15.02 -9.89 15.69
CA VAL A 109 -14.01 -10.80 16.26
C VAL A 109 -13.11 -10.05 17.25
N ASN A 110 -12.65 -8.85 16.88
CA ASN A 110 -11.72 -8.08 17.69
C ASN A 110 -12.38 -7.44 18.92
N THR A 111 -13.65 -7.02 18.83
CA THR A 111 -14.31 -6.27 19.92
C THR A 111 -15.18 -7.12 20.83
N ARG A 112 -15.72 -8.25 20.36
CA ARG A 112 -16.72 -9.05 21.09
C ARG A 112 -16.26 -10.43 21.52
N LEU A 113 -15.25 -11.00 20.87
CA LEU A 113 -14.76 -12.34 21.23
C LEU A 113 -13.65 -12.26 22.28
N SER A 114 -13.64 -13.23 23.20
CA SER A 114 -12.50 -13.44 24.10
C SER A 114 -11.28 -13.95 23.35
N THR A 115 -10.07 -13.79 23.90
CA THR A 115 -8.82 -14.25 23.28
C THR A 115 -8.87 -15.72 22.86
N ARG A 116 -9.41 -16.60 23.71
CA ARG A 116 -9.60 -18.02 23.40
C ARG A 116 -10.54 -18.25 22.21
N GLN A 117 -11.62 -17.48 22.11
CA GLN A 117 -12.57 -17.57 21.00
C GLN A 117 -11.98 -17.01 19.70
N GLN A 118 -11.18 -15.94 19.78
CA GLN A 118 -10.47 -15.38 18.62
C GLN A 118 -9.48 -16.38 18.04
N GLU A 119 -8.66 -17.02 18.89
CA GLU A 119 -7.72 -18.05 18.47
C GLU A 119 -8.44 -19.25 17.85
N ALA A 120 -9.54 -19.70 18.47
CA ALA A 120 -10.35 -20.78 17.93
C ALA A 120 -10.94 -20.43 16.56
N PHE A 121 -11.51 -19.22 16.41
CA PHE A 121 -12.02 -18.72 15.13
C PHE A 121 -10.94 -18.70 14.06
N LYS A 122 -9.75 -18.16 14.38
CA LYS A 122 -8.62 -18.09 13.46
C LYS A 122 -8.14 -19.48 13.03
N ALA A 123 -7.99 -20.41 13.98
CA ALA A 123 -7.58 -21.78 13.69
C ALA A 123 -8.60 -22.52 12.80
N MET A 124 -9.90 -22.33 13.04
CA MET A 124 -10.96 -22.88 12.20
C MET A 124 -10.93 -22.29 10.79
N TYR A 125 -10.86 -20.97 10.67
CA TYR A 125 -10.80 -20.28 9.39
C TYR A 125 -9.58 -20.71 8.57
N GLU A 126 -8.39 -20.78 9.18
CA GLU A 126 -7.17 -21.24 8.50
C GLU A 126 -7.29 -22.69 8.02
N THR A 127 -7.90 -23.56 8.82
CA THR A 127 -8.14 -24.96 8.43
C THR A 127 -9.09 -25.04 7.25
N GLN A 128 -10.20 -24.30 7.28
CA GLN A 128 -11.18 -24.25 6.19
C GLN A 128 -10.57 -23.63 4.93
N LEU A 129 -9.76 -22.58 5.05
CA LEU A 129 -9.08 -21.92 3.94
C LEU A 129 -8.03 -22.84 3.28
N LYS A 130 -7.37 -23.70 4.06
CA LYS A 130 -6.48 -24.74 3.55
C LYS A 130 -7.25 -25.86 2.83
N MET A 131 -8.42 -26.24 3.36
CA MET A 131 -9.31 -27.22 2.72
C MET A 131 -9.99 -26.66 1.47
N LEU A 132 -10.12 -25.33 1.38
CA LEU A 132 -10.54 -24.63 0.19
C LEU A 132 -9.43 -24.74 -0.87
N ASN A 133 -9.45 -25.85 -1.59
CA ASN A 133 -8.42 -26.22 -2.53
C ASN A 133 -8.52 -25.44 -3.86
N LYS A 134 -7.40 -24.77 -4.15
CA LYS A 134 -6.52 -24.81 -5.33
C LYS A 134 -7.13 -24.80 -6.74
#